data_AF-A0A6I3UZM4-F1
#
_entry.id   AF-A0A6I3UZM4-F1
#
_cell.length_a   1.000
_cell.length_b   1.000
_cell.length_c   1.000
_cell.angle_alpha   90.00
_cell.angle_beta   90.00
_cell.angle_gamma   90.00
#
_symmetry.space_group_name_H-M   'P 1'
#
loop_
_entity.id
_entity.type
_entity.pdbx_description
1 polymer ?
#
loop_
_entity_poly.entity_id
_entity_poly.type
_entity_poly.pdbx_seq_one_letter_code
_entity_poly.pdbx_strand_id
1 'polypeptide(L)'
;GDRTLDAYRDMIGGTIGKSELHGFLDYNMRLFTNDTDLNDWFIHAAKNVYVSEPQTTNPDFVNKRHRAFDGLNNGVHNRMILPLLTLKNAHMFLISTYNTMAYSSFEKYGKYT
;
A
#
# COMPACT_ATOMS: atom_id res chain seq x y z
N GLY A 1 17.25 -1.89 20.45
CA GLY A 1 15.81 -1.75 20.17
C GLY A 1 15.37 -2.67 19.05
N ASP A 2 15.69 -3.97 19.13
CA ASP A 2 15.35 -4.96 18.08
C ASP A 2 14.15 -5.84 18.41
N ARG A 3 13.66 -5.82 19.65
CA ARG A 3 12.64 -6.77 20.12
C ARG A 3 11.23 -6.45 19.65
N THR A 4 11.00 -5.31 18.99
CA THR A 4 9.67 -4.92 18.51
C THR A 4 9.46 -5.21 17.02
N LEU A 5 10.49 -5.13 16.18
CA LEU A 5 10.33 -5.40 14.74
C LEU A 5 10.23 -6.90 14.46
N ASP A 6 11.04 -7.72 15.13
CA ASP A 6 10.99 -9.18 14.99
C ASP A 6 9.77 -9.78 15.71
N ALA A 7 9.35 -9.23 16.86
CA ALA A 7 8.09 -9.62 17.48
C ALA A 7 6.86 -9.20 16.64
N TYR A 8 6.92 -8.06 15.94
CA TYR A 8 5.87 -7.67 14.99
C TYR A 8 5.87 -8.58 13.76
N ARG A 9 7.04 -8.99 13.25
CA ARG A 9 7.17 -9.95 12.15
C ARG A 9 6.73 -11.37 12.53
N ASP A 10 6.99 -11.83 13.74
CA ASP A 10 6.55 -13.14 14.21
C ASP A 10 5.05 -13.14 14.55
N MET A 11 4.52 -12.03 15.07
CA MET A 11 3.08 -11.87 15.38
C MET A 11 2.22 -11.61 14.13
N ILE A 12 2.76 -10.97 13.08
CA ILE A 12 1.99 -10.50 11.91
C ILE A 12 2.41 -11.20 10.60
N GLY A 13 3.66 -11.64 10.48
CA GLY A 13 4.22 -12.24 9.27
C GLY A 13 4.01 -13.75 9.13
N GLY A 14 3.60 -14.45 10.20
CA GLY A 14 3.44 -15.91 10.18
C GLY A 14 2.07 -16.43 9.73
N THR A 15 0.98 -15.67 9.89
CA THR A 15 -0.38 -16.26 9.79
C THR A 15 -1.48 -15.32 9.32
N ILE A 16 -1.19 -14.06 8.94
CA ILE A 16 -2.28 -13.17 8.54
C ILE A 16 -2.71 -13.48 7.10
N GLY A 17 -3.82 -14.20 6.97
CA GLY A 17 -4.51 -14.37 5.69
C GLY A 17 -4.92 -13.01 5.12
N LYS A 18 -5.08 -12.91 3.80
CA LYS A 18 -5.53 -11.67 3.11
C LYS A 18 -6.74 -11.00 3.80
N SER A 19 -7.68 -11.82 4.29
CA SER A 19 -8.89 -11.36 4.99
C SER A 19 -8.59 -10.70 6.35
N GLU A 20 -7.58 -11.19 7.07
CA GLU A 20 -7.23 -10.70 8.40
C GLU A 20 -6.46 -9.38 8.32
N LEU A 21 -5.54 -9.23 7.36
CA LEU A 21 -4.81 -7.96 7.17
C LEU A 21 -5.78 -6.85 6.74
N HIS A 22 -6.64 -7.14 5.76
CA HIS A 22 -7.62 -6.19 5.28
C HIS A 22 -8.57 -5.77 6.42
N GLY A 23 -9.15 -6.72 7.14
CA GLY A 23 -10.03 -6.42 8.27
C GLY A 23 -9.35 -5.63 9.37
N PHE A 24 -8.10 -5.95 9.70
CA PHE A 24 -7.31 -5.18 10.66
C PHE A 24 -7.11 -3.74 10.21
N LEU A 25 -6.71 -3.50 8.96
CA LEU A 25 -6.47 -2.15 8.45
C LEU A 25 -7.77 -1.34 8.34
N ASP A 26 -8.88 -1.93 7.88
CA ASP A 26 -10.19 -1.27 7.83
C ASP A 26 -10.68 -0.89 9.23
N TYR A 27 -10.53 -1.78 10.21
CA TYR A 27 -10.88 -1.48 11.61
C TYR A 27 -10.06 -0.31 12.15
N ASN A 28 -8.73 -0.34 11.97
CA ASN A 28 -7.86 0.72 12.48
C ASN A 28 -8.10 2.06 11.75
N MET A 29 -8.34 2.05 10.44
CA MET A 29 -8.72 3.24 9.68
C MET A 29 -9.96 3.88 10.31
N ARG A 30 -11.06 3.13 10.47
CA ARG A 30 -12.31 3.64 11.04
C ARG A 30 -12.18 4.12 12.48
N LEU A 31 -11.25 3.54 13.24
CA LEU A 31 -11.03 3.90 14.64
C LEU A 31 -10.22 5.20 14.79
N PHE A 32 -9.25 5.43 13.90
CA PHE A 32 -8.26 6.50 14.08
C PHE A 32 -8.37 7.63 13.05
N THR A 33 -9.15 7.47 11.99
CA THR A 33 -9.34 8.48 10.95
C THR A 33 -10.82 8.62 10.58
N ASN A 34 -11.12 9.70 9.84
CA ASN A 34 -12.45 9.91 9.25
C ASN A 34 -12.55 9.31 7.84
N ASP A 35 -11.54 8.56 7.39
CA ASP A 35 -11.56 7.95 6.06
C ASP A 35 -12.59 6.81 6.03
N THR A 36 -13.33 6.72 4.93
CA THR A 36 -14.33 5.67 4.71
C THR A 36 -13.91 4.67 3.63
N ASP A 37 -12.89 5.04 2.84
CA ASP A 37 -12.32 4.24 1.76
C ASP A 37 -10.88 3.87 2.10
N LEU A 38 -10.60 2.56 2.10
CA LEU A 38 -9.30 2.04 2.53
C LEU A 38 -8.17 2.40 1.56
N ASN A 39 -8.49 2.61 0.28
CA ASN A 39 -7.48 3.05 -0.69
C ASN A 39 -7.08 4.50 -0.45
N ASP A 40 -8.05 5.39 -0.25
CA ASP A 40 -7.77 6.80 0.07
C ASP A 40 -6.99 6.92 1.38
N TRP A 41 -7.41 6.18 2.41
CA TRP A 41 -6.65 6.09 3.66
C TRP A 41 -5.22 5.61 3.44
N PHE A 42 -5.02 4.57 2.63
CA PHE A 42 -3.69 4.03 2.34
C PHE A 42 -2.78 5.10 1.70
N ILE A 43 -3.31 5.84 0.71
CA ILE A 43 -2.56 6.92 0.04
C ILE A 43 -2.21 8.03 1.04
N HIS A 44 -3.13 8.40 1.94
CA HIS A 44 -2.89 9.40 2.98
C HIS A 44 -1.87 8.92 4.04
N ALA A 45 -1.95 7.65 4.44
CA ALA A 45 -1.14 7.06 5.49
C ALA A 45 0.30 6.75 5.02
N ALA A 46 0.47 6.34 3.76
CA ALA A 46 1.76 6.02 3.15
C ALA A 46 2.53 7.30 2.73
N LYS A 47 2.80 8.20 3.68
CA LYS A 47 3.34 9.55 3.45
C LYS A 47 4.62 9.63 2.61
N ASN A 48 5.43 8.59 2.65
CA ASN A 48 6.70 8.51 1.91
C ASN A 48 6.56 7.78 0.57
N VAL A 49 5.33 7.49 0.14
CA VAL A 49 5.01 6.86 -1.13
C VAL A 49 4.22 7.84 -2.00
N TYR A 50 4.80 8.24 -3.12
CA TYR A 50 4.07 8.92 -4.17
C TYR A 50 3.21 7.91 -4.95
N VAL A 51 1.89 7.99 -4.81
CA VAL A 51 0.96 7.08 -5.50
C VAL A 51 0.40 7.77 -6.74
N SER A 52 0.50 7.10 -7.89
CA SER A 52 -0.06 7.53 -9.17
C SER A 52 -1.04 6.48 -9.69
N GLU A 53 -2.31 6.88 -9.83
CA GLU A 53 -3.40 6.06 -10.35
C GLU A 53 -3.94 6.66 -11.66
N PRO A 54 -3.17 6.62 -12.76
CA PRO A 54 -3.60 7.23 -14.02
C PRO A 54 -4.86 6.54 -14.55
N GLN A 55 -5.84 7.36 -14.92
CA GLN A 55 -7.06 6.87 -15.56
C GLN A 55 -6.73 6.34 -16.96
N THR A 56 -7.36 5.21 -17.32
CA THR A 56 -7.27 4.67 -18.67
C THR A 56 -8.11 5.49 -19.64
N THR A 57 -7.59 5.71 -20.84
CA THR A 57 -8.32 6.35 -21.94
C THR A 57 -9.22 5.36 -22.68
N ASN A 58 -9.09 4.06 -22.41
CA ASN A 58 -9.93 3.03 -23.00
C ASN A 58 -11.25 2.89 -22.20
N PRO A 59 -12.42 3.18 -22.80
CA PRO A 59 -13.72 3.11 -22.14
C PRO A 59 -14.03 1.77 -21.45
N ASP A 60 -13.52 0.67 -22.00
CA ASP A 60 -13.76 -0.69 -21.48
C ASP A 60 -13.14 -0.93 -20.09
N PHE A 61 -12.19 -0.08 -19.69
CA PHE A 61 -11.40 -0.25 -18.49
C PHE A 61 -11.62 0.85 -17.44
N VAL A 62 -12.47 1.85 -17.73
CA VAL A 62 -12.72 3.00 -16.83
C VAL A 62 -13.23 2.54 -15.45
N ASN A 63 -14.04 1.48 -15.41
CA ASN A 63 -14.61 0.94 -14.17
C ASN A 63 -13.82 -0.25 -13.58
N LYS A 64 -12.64 -0.57 -14.11
CA LYS A 64 -11.82 -1.71 -13.62
C LYS A 64 -10.99 -1.27 -12.41
N ARG A 65 -10.72 -2.22 -11.50
CA ARG A 65 -9.86 -2.03 -10.33
C ARG A 65 -8.46 -1.55 -10.75
N HIS A 66 -8.21 -0.26 -10.56
CA HIS A 66 -6.91 0.40 -10.80
C HIS A 66 -6.34 1.00 -9.51
N ARG A 67 -7.08 0.89 -8.41
CA ARG A 67 -6.78 1.47 -7.11
C ARG A 67 -5.58 0.75 -6.47
N ALA A 68 -4.63 1.50 -5.95
CA ALA A 68 -3.35 1.03 -5.46
C ALA A 68 -3.49 -0.04 -4.36
N PHE A 69 -4.36 0.19 -3.38
CA PHE A 69 -4.63 -0.77 -2.31
C PHE A 69 -5.27 -2.05 -2.84
N ASP A 70 -6.23 -1.96 -3.76
CA ASP A 70 -6.85 -3.14 -4.38
C ASP A 70 -5.82 -3.97 -5.16
N GLY A 71 -4.92 -3.31 -5.90
CA GLY A 71 -3.85 -3.97 -6.62
C GLY A 71 -2.78 -4.56 -5.70
N LEU A 72 -2.53 -3.97 -4.54
CA LEU A 72 -1.63 -4.53 -3.51
C LEU A 72 -2.29 -5.69 -2.78
N ASN A 73 -3.60 -5.62 -2.54
CA ASN A 73 -4.38 -6.59 -1.80
C ASN A 73 -4.67 -7.84 -2.64
N ASN A 74 -3.62 -8.55 -3.04
CA ASN A 74 -3.66 -9.84 -3.72
C ASN A 74 -2.56 -10.79 -3.19
N GLY A 75 -2.56 -12.04 -3.64
CA GLY A 75 -1.63 -13.06 -3.12
C GLY A 75 -0.14 -12.79 -3.42
N VAL A 76 0.19 -11.87 -4.32
CA VAL A 76 1.57 -11.58 -4.74
C VAL A 76 2.13 -10.35 -4.02
N HIS A 77 1.31 -9.30 -3.90
CA HIS A 77 1.74 -7.98 -3.48
C HIS A 77 1.29 -7.58 -2.06
N ASN A 78 0.44 -8.37 -1.39
CA ASN A 78 -0.11 -8.00 -0.06
C ASN A 78 0.96 -7.71 0.99
N ARG A 79 2.08 -8.44 0.93
CA ARG A 79 3.25 -8.26 1.78
C ARG A 79 3.92 -6.89 1.67
N MET A 80 3.63 -6.12 0.62
CA MET A 80 4.16 -4.76 0.43
C MET A 80 3.33 -3.69 1.13
N ILE A 81 2.08 -3.99 1.55
CA ILE A 81 1.19 -3.00 2.19
C ILE A 81 1.83 -2.43 3.46
N LEU A 82 2.26 -3.29 4.39
CA LEU A 82 2.86 -2.84 5.65
C LEU A 82 4.22 -2.15 5.45
N PRO A 83 5.16 -2.65 4.63
CA PRO A 83 6.38 -1.92 4.31
C PRO A 83 6.12 -0.51 3.76
N LEU A 84 5.18 -0.34 2.82
CA LEU A 84 4.86 0.96 2.24
C LEU A 84 4.24 1.94 3.25
N LEU A 85 3.46 1.45 4.21
CA LEU A 85 2.91 2.25 5.31
C LEU A 85 3.95 2.65 6.36
N THR A 86 5.07 1.94 6.46
CA THR A 86 6.03 2.08 7.58
C THR A 86 7.39 2.67 7.15
N LEU A 87 7.51 3.14 5.90
CA LEU A 87 8.71 3.79 5.38
C LEU A 87 9.10 5.01 6.24
N LYS A 88 10.39 5.11 6.61
CA LYS A 88 10.92 6.24 7.40
C LYS A 88 11.77 7.20 6.57
N ASN A 89 12.80 6.67 5.90
CA ASN A 89 13.86 7.45 5.26
C ASN A 89 14.00 7.18 3.76
N ALA A 90 13.07 6.41 3.18
CA ALA A 90 13.10 6.07 1.77
C ALA A 90 11.84 6.60 1.12
N HIS A 91 12.01 7.26 -0.02
CA HIS A 91 10.90 7.77 -0.79
C HIS A 91 10.64 6.79 -1.93
N MET A 92 9.41 6.32 -2.02
CA MET A 92 8.99 5.39 -3.06
C MET A 92 7.96 6.04 -3.96
N PHE A 93 7.88 5.58 -5.21
CA PHE A 93 6.69 5.79 -6.02
C PHE A 93 5.99 4.45 -6.26
N LEU A 94 4.67 4.51 -6.34
CA LEU A 94 3.79 3.41 -6.69
C LEU A 94 2.90 3.86 -7.84
N ILE A 95 3.00 3.16 -8.96
CA ILE A 95 2.14 3.37 -10.13
C ILE A 95 1.19 2.19 -10.20
N SER A 96 -0.11 2.49 -10.14
CA SER A 96 -1.18 1.50 -10.24
C SER A 96 -2.05 1.83 -11.43
N THR A 97 -2.03 0.97 -12.45
CA THR A 97 -2.92 1.05 -13.61
C THR A 97 -3.84 -0.18 -13.63
N TYR A 98 -4.75 -0.24 -14.59
CA TYR A 98 -5.66 -1.39 -14.72
C TYR A 98 -4.95 -2.73 -14.98
N ASN A 99 -3.72 -2.73 -15.51
CA ASN A 99 -2.98 -3.93 -15.89
C ASN A 99 -1.61 -4.05 -15.22
N THR A 100 -1.11 -2.97 -14.59
CA THR A 100 0.26 -2.89 -14.12
C THR A 100 0.31 -2.33 -12.71
N MET A 101 1.13 -2.96 -11.88
CA MET A 101 1.58 -2.41 -10.61
C MET A 101 3.10 -2.31 -10.61
N ALA A 102 3.61 -1.10 -10.45
CA ALA A 102 5.04 -0.84 -10.43
C ALA A 102 5.39 0.01 -9.21
N TYR A 103 6.45 -0.37 -8.50
CA TYR A 103 6.99 0.44 -7.39
C TYR A 103 8.51 0.48 -7.45
N SER A 104 9.08 1.64 -7.12
CA SER A 104 10.52 1.82 -7.03
C SER A 104 10.88 2.95 -6.07
N SER A 105 12.16 3.06 -5.77
CA SER A 105 12.69 4.13 -4.92
C SER A 105 13.10 5.35 -5.77
N PHE A 106 12.90 6.56 -5.25
CA PHE A 106 13.34 7.79 -5.90
C PHE A 106 14.87 7.90 -5.94
N GLU A 107 15.54 7.35 -4.92
CA GLU A 107 16.99 7.36 -4.75
C GLU A 107 17.68 6.56 -5.86
N LYS A 108 17.01 5.53 -6.41
CA LYS A 108 17.52 4.79 -7.58
C LYS A 108 17.67 5.69 -8.82
N TYR A 109 16.92 6.78 -8.88
CA TYR A 109 16.97 7.76 -9.97
C TYR A 109 17.77 9.01 -9.60
N GLY A 110 18.57 8.96 -8.51
CA GLY A 110 19.39 10.09 -8.05
C GLY A 110 18.58 11.25 -7.47
N LYS A 111 17.29 11.03 -7.18
CA LYS A 111 16.43 12.02 -6.53
C LYS A 111 16.45 11.78 -5.02
N TYR A 112 17.23 12.58 -4.32
CA TYR A 112 17.21 12.67 -2.86
C TYR A 112 16.17 13.74 -2.50
N THR A 113 14.95 13.29 -2.25
CA THR A 113 13.82 14.14 -1.85
C THR A 113 13.91 14.53 -0.39
#